data_AF-A0A6C0M1N7-F1
#
_entry.id   AF-A0A6C0M1N7-F1
#
_cell.length_a   1.000
_cell.length_b   1.000
_cell.length_c   1.000
_cell.angle_alpha   90.00
_cell.angle_beta   90.00
_cell.angle_gamma   90.00
#
_symmetry.space_group_name_H-M   'P 1'
#
loop_
_entity.id
_entity.type
_entity.pdbx_description
1 polymer ?
#
loop_
_entity_poly.entity_id
_entity_poly.type
_entity_poly.pdbx_seq_one_letter_code
_entity_poly.pdbx_strand_id
1 'polypeptide(L)'
;MKYGKHFVDEIINLPDLYKKTSINYKKWKQEIKEVQNTNDSIERLESSCKLIDELFVYHSELLYQRGGNICFPLTLKSYKTFAKENNFSVWHAYLNIKRYSKSLMNMETLIKFAEINNTTVYKVCKKIDKQTNTNEGRLWLIRNREEKKYKFMSGILLTRLRLDIANQIQECPICMDVMGNKINKSLILNCGHAICLSCIYKLTGIRNNGTLYNLLLTVDSRILCPLCIKRNPFRDISELSLWKKTENSINLD
;
A
#
# COMPACT_ATOMS: atom_id res chain seq x y z
N MET A 1 6.02 -25.34 -2.74
CA MET A 1 7.36 -24.70 -2.81
C MET A 1 7.71 -24.03 -1.48
N LYS A 2 8.98 -24.05 -1.04
CA LYS A 2 9.42 -23.41 0.22
C LYS A 2 9.46 -21.87 0.02
N TYR A 3 8.66 -21.12 0.79
CA TYR A 3 8.55 -19.66 0.66
C TYR A 3 9.90 -18.93 0.68
N GLY A 4 10.86 -19.38 1.50
CA GLY A 4 12.18 -18.75 1.57
C GLY A 4 12.97 -18.76 0.26
N LYS A 5 12.73 -19.73 -0.66
CA LYS A 5 13.34 -19.73 -1.99
C LYS A 5 12.67 -18.68 -2.89
N HIS A 6 11.33 -18.74 -2.96
CA HIS A 6 10.51 -17.78 -3.71
C HIS A 6 10.81 -16.32 -3.33
N PHE A 7 10.94 -16.05 -2.04
CA PHE A 7 11.28 -14.71 -1.53
C PHE A 7 12.61 -14.19 -2.10
N VAL A 8 13.64 -15.03 -2.17
CA VAL A 8 14.94 -14.64 -2.74
C VAL A 8 14.82 -14.37 -4.23
N ASP A 9 14.12 -15.24 -4.95
CA ASP A 9 13.89 -15.13 -6.40
C ASP A 9 13.07 -13.87 -6.74
N GLU A 10 12.14 -13.48 -5.88
CA GLU A 10 11.34 -12.26 -6.07
C GLU A 10 12.12 -10.99 -5.73
N ILE A 11 12.86 -10.99 -4.62
CA ILE A 11 13.62 -9.82 -4.15
C ILE A 11 14.80 -9.50 -5.06
N ILE A 12 15.46 -10.49 -5.66
CA ILE A 12 16.65 -10.23 -6.50
C ILE A 12 16.35 -9.28 -7.67
N ASN A 13 15.10 -9.25 -8.10
CA ASN A 13 14.60 -8.41 -9.18
C ASN A 13 14.21 -6.99 -8.76
N LEU A 14 14.22 -6.68 -7.46
CA LEU A 14 13.94 -5.33 -6.97
C LEU A 14 15.20 -4.44 -7.01
N PRO A 15 15.07 -3.10 -7.14
CA PRO A 15 16.15 -2.17 -6.90
C PRO A 15 16.77 -2.34 -5.52
N ASP A 16 18.08 -2.06 -5.40
CA ASP A 16 18.84 -2.32 -4.17
C ASP A 16 18.28 -1.64 -2.93
N LEU A 17 17.72 -0.44 -3.09
CA LEU A 17 17.04 0.26 -1.99
C LEU A 17 15.89 -0.60 -1.42
N TYR A 18 15.05 -1.16 -2.27
CA TYR A 18 13.92 -2.02 -1.88
C TYR A 18 14.39 -3.35 -1.34
N LYS A 19 15.43 -3.95 -1.92
CA LYS A 19 16.04 -5.17 -1.39
C LYS A 19 16.49 -5.00 0.07
N LYS A 20 17.16 -3.87 0.36
CA LYS A 20 17.72 -3.57 1.69
C LYS A 20 16.66 -3.23 2.72
N THR A 21 15.55 -2.60 2.32
CA THR A 21 14.47 -2.22 3.24
C THR A 21 13.38 -3.28 3.39
N SER A 22 13.29 -4.26 2.48
CA SER A 22 12.38 -5.40 2.61
C SER A 22 12.68 -6.23 3.86
N ILE A 23 11.62 -6.82 4.43
CA ILE A 23 11.74 -7.72 5.59
C ILE A 23 12.57 -8.95 5.21
N ASN A 24 13.78 -9.09 5.75
CA ASN A 24 14.62 -10.26 5.51
C ASN A 24 14.03 -11.52 6.17
N TYR A 25 13.25 -12.29 5.42
CA TYR A 25 12.56 -13.47 5.94
C TYR A 25 13.51 -14.53 6.53
N LYS A 26 14.71 -14.69 5.96
CA LYS A 26 15.69 -15.68 6.45
C LYS A 26 16.21 -15.28 7.83
N LYS A 27 16.58 -14.01 8.01
CA LYS A 27 17.00 -13.43 9.29
C LYS A 27 15.89 -13.55 10.34
N TRP A 28 14.67 -13.12 9.99
CA TRP A 28 13.49 -13.28 10.86
C TRP A 28 13.25 -14.72 11.30
N LYS A 29 13.39 -15.69 10.39
CA LYS A 29 13.22 -17.11 10.71
C LYS A 29 14.27 -17.62 11.71
N GLN A 30 15.48 -17.07 11.72
CA GLN A 30 16.51 -17.39 12.70
C GLN A 30 16.17 -16.75 14.04
N GLU A 31 15.93 -15.43 14.04
CA GLU A 31 15.65 -14.68 15.27
C GLU A 31 14.43 -15.20 16.04
N ILE A 32 13.32 -15.55 15.38
CA ILE A 32 12.13 -16.04 16.09
C ILE A 32 12.40 -17.37 16.83
N LYS A 33 13.39 -18.18 16.41
CA LYS A 33 13.73 -19.41 17.13
C LYS A 33 14.32 -19.14 18.52
N GLU A 34 14.95 -17.99 18.70
CA GLU A 34 15.66 -17.61 19.92
C GLU A 34 14.74 -16.84 20.89
N VAL A 35 13.56 -16.43 20.43
CA VAL A 35 12.70 -15.53 21.17
C VAL A 35 11.70 -16.29 22.01
N GLN A 36 11.74 -16.05 23.31
CA GLN A 36 10.76 -16.60 24.27
C GLN A 36 9.52 -15.70 24.40
N ASN A 37 9.64 -14.41 24.12
CA ASN A 37 8.59 -13.41 24.30
C ASN A 37 7.93 -13.00 22.96
N THR A 38 6.64 -13.27 22.83
CA THR A 38 5.85 -12.90 21.65
C THR A 38 5.84 -11.39 21.38
N ASN A 39 5.79 -10.57 22.43
CA ASN A 39 5.69 -9.11 22.31
C ASN A 39 6.94 -8.51 21.65
N ASP A 40 8.13 -8.95 22.05
CA ASP A 40 9.40 -8.49 21.48
C ASP A 40 9.52 -8.81 19.97
N SER A 41 8.92 -9.92 19.54
CA SER A 41 8.85 -10.27 18.10
C SER A 41 7.89 -9.35 17.35
N ILE A 42 6.75 -9.03 17.95
CA ILE A 42 5.73 -8.15 17.36
C ILE A 42 6.26 -6.71 17.24
N GLU A 43 6.93 -6.18 18.25
CA GLU A 43 7.48 -4.82 18.24
C GLU A 43 8.56 -4.62 17.16
N ARG A 44 9.43 -5.62 16.98
CA ARG A 44 10.43 -5.61 15.89
C ARG A 44 9.77 -5.68 14.51
N LEU A 45 8.69 -6.45 14.38
CA LEU A 45 7.95 -6.56 13.13
C LEU A 45 7.26 -5.25 12.79
N GLU A 46 6.67 -4.60 13.80
CA GLU A 46 6.08 -3.27 13.67
C GLU A 46 7.12 -2.23 13.23
N SER A 47 8.31 -2.26 13.80
CA SER A 47 9.41 -1.36 13.39
C SER A 47 9.79 -1.55 11.92
N SER A 48 9.88 -2.81 11.46
CA SER A 48 10.13 -3.13 10.04
C SER A 48 8.99 -2.66 9.13
N CYS A 49 7.73 -2.85 9.56
CA CYS A 49 6.56 -2.42 8.79
C CYS A 49 6.49 -0.90 8.66
N LYS A 50 6.83 -0.14 9.71
CA LYS A 50 6.88 1.32 9.66
C LYS A 50 7.88 1.81 8.62
N LEU A 51 9.09 1.25 8.60
CA LEU A 51 10.12 1.61 7.62
C LEU A 51 9.67 1.35 6.18
N ILE A 52 9.07 0.17 5.93
CA ILE A 52 8.55 -0.19 4.61
C ILE A 52 7.41 0.75 4.21
N ASP A 53 6.50 1.06 5.13
CA ASP A 53 5.35 1.90 4.84
C ASP A 53 5.75 3.33 4.51
N GLU A 54 6.66 3.91 5.28
CA GLU A 54 7.21 5.25 5.02
C GLU A 54 7.85 5.33 3.63
N LEU A 55 8.67 4.33 3.26
CA LEU A 55 9.29 4.27 1.94
C LEU A 55 8.27 4.08 0.82
N PHE A 56 7.28 3.20 1.03
CA PHE A 56 6.22 2.93 0.08
C PHE A 56 5.35 4.17 -0.19
N VAL A 57 4.93 4.86 0.87
CA VAL A 57 4.13 6.09 0.78
C VAL A 57 4.93 7.17 0.05
N TYR A 58 6.18 7.41 0.47
CA TYR A 58 7.04 8.42 -0.14
C TYR A 58 7.20 8.21 -1.66
N HIS A 59 7.49 6.98 -2.10
CA HIS A 59 7.65 6.69 -3.52
C HIS A 59 6.33 6.67 -4.29
N SER A 60 5.22 6.25 -3.64
CA SER A 60 3.90 6.35 -4.24
C SER A 60 3.54 7.80 -4.54
N GLU A 61 3.81 8.69 -3.59
CA GLU A 61 3.55 10.12 -3.74
C GLU A 61 4.42 10.74 -4.83
N LEU A 62 5.72 10.40 -4.89
CA LEU A 62 6.59 10.84 -5.98
C LEU A 62 6.07 10.43 -7.37
N LEU A 63 5.50 9.22 -7.51
CA LEU A 63 4.92 8.76 -8.77
C LEU A 63 3.69 9.56 -9.19
N TYR A 64 2.91 10.07 -8.24
CA TYR A 64 1.70 10.85 -8.52
C TYR A 64 1.95 12.36 -8.63
N GLN A 65 3.14 12.83 -8.30
CA GLN A 65 3.50 14.24 -8.37
C GLN A 65 3.97 14.63 -9.76
N ARG A 66 3.02 15.05 -10.60
CA ARG A 66 3.33 15.81 -11.81
C ARG A 66 3.55 17.29 -11.45
N GLY A 67 4.80 17.67 -11.24
CA GLY A 67 5.25 19.08 -11.39
C GLY A 67 5.07 20.04 -10.21
N GLY A 68 4.60 19.60 -9.04
CA GLY A 68 4.52 20.46 -7.85
C GLY A 68 5.80 20.40 -7.01
N ASN A 69 6.42 21.54 -6.73
CA ASN A 69 7.48 21.67 -5.72
C ASN A 69 6.95 21.18 -4.36
N ILE A 70 7.37 20.00 -3.90
CA ILE A 70 6.96 19.52 -2.58
C ILE A 70 8.11 19.56 -1.59
N CYS A 71 7.82 20.27 -0.51
CA CYS A 71 8.47 20.20 0.77
C CYS A 71 7.95 18.93 1.48
N PHE A 72 8.76 17.87 1.56
CA PHE A 72 8.35 16.61 2.17
C PHE A 72 8.80 16.46 3.62
N PRO A 73 7.90 16.04 4.52
CA PRO A 73 8.24 15.63 5.87
C PRO A 73 8.43 14.12 5.92
N LEU A 74 9.40 13.56 5.17
CA LEU A 74 10.04 12.38 5.77
C LEU A 74 10.68 12.91 7.04
N THR A 75 10.14 12.53 8.20
CA THR A 75 10.63 13.11 9.45
C THR A 75 12.12 12.86 9.51
N LEU A 76 12.89 13.86 9.92
CA LEU A 76 14.35 13.73 10.08
C LEU A 76 14.72 12.46 10.87
N LYS A 77 13.80 11.99 11.72
CA LYS A 77 13.85 10.75 12.50
C LYS A 77 13.93 9.49 11.63
N SER A 78 13.09 9.35 10.61
CA SER A 78 13.09 8.21 9.67
C SER A 78 14.42 8.11 8.93
N TYR A 79 14.94 9.24 8.43
CA TYR A 79 16.25 9.28 7.80
C TYR A 79 17.39 8.94 8.77
N LYS A 80 17.32 9.43 10.02
CA LYS A 80 18.32 9.12 11.04
C LYS A 80 18.37 7.63 11.37
N THR A 81 17.22 6.98 11.51
CA THR A 81 17.16 5.53 11.77
C THR A 81 17.75 4.75 10.61
N PHE A 82 17.30 5.02 9.38
CA PHE A 82 17.83 4.35 8.18
C PHE A 82 19.34 4.59 8.01
N ALA A 83 19.79 5.83 8.20
CA ALA A 83 21.19 6.21 8.14
C ALA A 83 22.02 5.46 9.19
N LYS A 84 21.53 5.35 10.43
CA LYS A 84 22.18 4.59 11.51
C LYS A 84 22.26 3.09 11.18
N GLU A 85 21.18 2.50 10.69
CA GLU A 85 21.14 1.06 10.35
C GLU A 85 22.08 0.68 9.19
N ASN A 86 22.39 1.64 8.32
CA ASN A 86 23.19 1.41 7.12
C ASN A 86 24.56 2.12 7.16
N ASN A 87 24.97 2.69 8.30
CA ASN A 87 26.20 3.48 8.45
C ASN A 87 26.36 4.60 7.40
N PHE A 88 25.28 5.34 7.13
CA PHE A 88 25.31 6.54 6.29
C PHE A 88 25.19 7.82 7.11
N SER A 89 25.63 8.95 6.54
CA SER A 89 25.16 10.24 7.06
C SER A 89 23.71 10.48 6.63
N VAL A 90 22.95 11.22 7.45
CA VAL A 90 21.55 11.58 7.16
C VAL A 90 21.43 12.26 5.78
N TRP A 91 22.42 13.09 5.43
CA TRP A 91 22.49 13.76 4.12
C TRP A 91 22.76 12.78 2.97
N HIS A 92 23.63 11.79 3.16
CA HIS A 92 23.84 10.73 2.16
C HIS A 92 22.61 9.84 2.00
N ALA A 93 21.89 9.53 3.09
CA ALA A 93 20.62 8.81 3.01
C ALA A 93 19.59 9.60 2.17
N TYR A 94 19.45 10.91 2.43
CA TYR A 94 18.59 11.79 1.66
C TYR A 94 18.99 11.87 0.17
N LEU A 95 20.27 12.14 -0.12
CA LEU A 95 20.77 12.26 -1.49
C LEU A 95 20.66 10.96 -2.26
N ASN A 96 20.94 9.81 -1.63
CA ASN A 96 20.75 8.51 -2.25
C ASN A 96 19.28 8.29 -2.57
N ILE A 97 18.36 8.50 -1.62
CA ILE A 97 16.92 8.35 -1.86
C ILE A 97 16.46 9.24 -3.03
N LYS A 98 16.91 10.50 -3.08
CA LYS A 98 16.57 11.44 -4.17
C LYS A 98 17.21 11.07 -5.51
N ARG A 99 18.41 10.49 -5.51
CA ARG A 99 19.14 10.09 -6.73
C ARG A 99 18.60 8.79 -7.30
N TYR A 100 18.25 7.82 -6.45
CA TYR A 100 17.65 6.54 -6.86
C TYR A 100 16.18 6.69 -7.31
N SER A 101 15.44 7.66 -6.77
CA SER A 101 14.02 7.82 -7.08
C SER A 101 13.74 8.19 -8.53
N LYS A 102 14.66 8.90 -9.21
CA LYS A 102 14.37 9.50 -10.51
C LYS A 102 14.50 8.56 -11.72
N SER A 103 15.26 7.47 -11.63
CA SER A 103 15.56 6.61 -12.81
C SER A 103 15.14 5.14 -12.69
N LEU A 104 14.68 4.67 -11.52
CA LEU A 104 14.42 3.23 -11.29
C LEU A 104 13.03 2.94 -10.72
N MET A 105 12.22 3.96 -10.45
CA MET A 105 10.90 3.77 -9.85
C MET A 105 9.83 3.81 -10.92
N ASN A 106 9.39 2.62 -11.32
CA ASN A 106 8.09 2.47 -11.97
C ASN A 106 7.07 1.94 -10.95
N MET A 107 5.79 2.10 -11.28
CA MET A 107 4.71 1.65 -10.42
C MET A 107 4.78 0.12 -10.19
N GLU A 108 5.14 -0.68 -11.19
CA GLU A 108 5.22 -2.15 -11.12
C GLU A 108 6.16 -2.64 -10.03
N THR A 109 7.35 -2.04 -10.00
CA THR A 109 8.37 -2.36 -9.01
C THR A 109 7.90 -2.02 -7.60
N LEU A 110 7.22 -0.88 -7.43
CA LEU A 110 6.71 -0.45 -6.13
C LEU A 110 5.56 -1.34 -5.63
N ILE A 111 4.68 -1.80 -6.53
CA ILE A 111 3.64 -2.78 -6.19
C ILE A 111 4.28 -4.11 -5.79
N LYS A 112 5.23 -4.61 -6.59
CA LYS A 112 5.92 -5.86 -6.29
C LYS A 112 6.63 -5.80 -4.93
N PHE A 113 7.27 -4.66 -4.62
CA PHE A 113 7.85 -4.40 -3.30
C PHE A 113 6.80 -4.50 -2.18
N ALA A 114 5.64 -3.88 -2.35
CA ALA A 114 4.55 -3.96 -1.37
C ALA A 114 4.02 -5.40 -1.19
N GLU A 115 3.83 -6.14 -2.27
CA GLU A 115 3.29 -7.51 -2.27
C GLU A 115 4.23 -8.53 -1.61
N ILE A 116 5.53 -8.46 -1.92
CA ILE A 116 6.55 -9.30 -1.29
C ILE A 116 6.57 -9.05 0.22
N ASN A 117 6.54 -7.79 0.65
CA ASN A 117 6.56 -7.46 2.07
C ASN A 117 5.25 -7.85 2.77
N ASN A 118 4.08 -7.62 2.18
CA ASN A 118 2.80 -8.04 2.76
C ASN A 118 2.73 -9.56 2.95
N THR A 119 3.18 -10.31 1.95
CA THR A 119 3.29 -11.78 2.05
C THR A 119 4.29 -12.19 3.12
N THR A 120 5.43 -11.50 3.21
CA THR A 120 6.46 -11.77 4.21
C THR A 120 5.95 -11.54 5.62
N VAL A 121 5.24 -10.44 5.88
CA VAL A 121 4.61 -10.17 7.17
C VAL A 121 3.65 -11.29 7.56
N TYR A 122 2.78 -11.73 6.66
CA TYR A 122 1.90 -12.87 6.92
C TYR A 122 2.69 -14.14 7.32
N LYS A 123 3.79 -14.44 6.61
CA LYS A 123 4.63 -15.60 6.91
C LYS A 123 5.39 -15.46 8.22
N VAL A 124 5.80 -14.24 8.60
CA VAL A 124 6.43 -13.93 9.89
C VAL A 124 5.42 -14.12 11.02
N CYS A 125 4.23 -13.51 10.93
CA CYS A 125 3.15 -13.70 11.92
C CYS A 125 2.82 -15.19 12.13
N LYS A 126 2.62 -15.94 11.05
CA LYS A 126 2.38 -17.39 11.13
C LYS A 126 3.55 -18.16 11.78
N LYS A 127 4.77 -17.68 11.62
CA LYS A 127 5.97 -18.30 12.20
C LYS A 127 6.08 -17.97 13.69
N ILE A 128 5.73 -16.75 14.12
CA ILE A 128 5.62 -16.36 15.53
C ILE A 128 4.63 -17.28 16.23
N ASP A 129 3.37 -17.34 15.75
CA ASP A 129 2.32 -18.19 16.31
C ASP A 129 2.77 -19.65 16.48
N LYS A 130 3.48 -20.18 15.46
CA LYS A 130 4.00 -21.55 15.49
C LYS A 130 5.12 -21.76 16.52
N GLN A 131 5.95 -20.77 16.82
CA GLN A 131 7.04 -20.92 17.80
C GLN A 131 6.56 -20.67 19.23
N THR A 132 5.65 -19.74 19.42
CA THR A 132 5.15 -19.34 20.75
C THR A 132 3.93 -20.15 21.19
N ASN A 133 3.33 -20.93 20.28
CA ASN A 133 2.06 -21.64 20.49
C ASN A 133 0.93 -20.69 20.91
N THR A 134 0.92 -19.48 20.35
CA THR A 134 -0.12 -18.46 20.55
C THR A 134 -0.75 -18.07 19.20
N ASN A 135 -1.76 -17.18 19.23
CA ASN A 135 -2.39 -16.60 18.05
C ASN A 135 -2.12 -15.09 17.89
N GLU A 136 -1.21 -14.54 18.69
CA GLU A 136 -0.94 -13.10 18.78
C GLU A 136 -0.43 -12.52 17.46
N GLY A 137 0.41 -13.24 16.71
CA GLY A 137 0.90 -12.80 15.41
C GLY A 137 -0.24 -12.68 14.39
N ARG A 138 -1.16 -13.65 14.36
CA ARG A 138 -2.38 -13.57 13.54
C ARG A 138 -3.30 -12.42 13.98
N LEU A 139 -3.57 -12.27 15.27
CA LEU A 139 -4.43 -11.20 15.79
C LEU A 139 -3.86 -9.82 15.47
N TRP A 140 -2.55 -9.65 15.64
CA TRP A 140 -1.83 -8.44 15.25
C TRP A 140 -2.03 -8.15 13.76
N LEU A 141 -1.83 -9.15 12.88
CA LEU A 141 -1.98 -8.94 11.44
C LEU A 141 -3.41 -8.52 11.05
N ILE A 142 -4.43 -9.17 11.62
CA ILE A 142 -5.84 -8.85 11.35
C ILE A 142 -6.12 -7.40 11.76
N ARG A 143 -5.78 -7.04 13.02
CA ARG A 143 -5.98 -5.69 13.55
C ARG A 143 -5.35 -4.62 12.67
N ASN A 144 -4.07 -4.78 12.32
CA ASN A 144 -3.34 -3.79 11.52
C ASN A 144 -3.89 -3.66 10.08
N ARG A 145 -4.43 -4.74 9.50
CA ARG A 145 -5.10 -4.70 8.18
C ARG A 145 -6.47 -4.02 8.24
N GLU A 146 -7.25 -4.31 9.27
CA GLU A 146 -8.58 -3.71 9.46
C GLU A 146 -8.50 -2.20 9.71
N GLU A 147 -7.53 -1.79 10.54
CA GLU A 147 -7.17 -0.41 10.84
C GLU A 147 -6.45 0.28 9.66
N LYS A 148 -5.97 -0.50 8.69
CA LYS A 148 -5.14 -0.02 7.56
C LYS A 148 -3.94 0.78 8.02
N LYS A 149 -3.29 0.33 9.10
CA LYS A 149 -2.15 1.02 9.70
C LYS A 149 -1.00 1.18 8.71
N TYR A 150 -0.79 0.20 7.83
CA TYR A 150 0.24 0.22 6.79
C TYR A 150 -0.37 0.23 5.39
N LYS A 151 -0.13 1.31 4.64
CA LYS A 151 -0.58 1.53 3.26
C LYS A 151 -0.05 0.49 2.27
N PHE A 152 1.15 -0.07 2.50
CA PHE A 152 1.71 -1.10 1.62
C PHE A 152 0.98 -2.46 1.71
N MET A 153 0.23 -2.74 2.80
CA MET A 153 -0.48 -4.01 2.96
C MET A 153 -1.85 -4.00 2.28
N SER A 154 -2.59 -2.91 2.49
CA SER A 154 -3.96 -2.75 2.02
C SER A 154 -4.36 -1.29 2.20
N GLY A 155 -4.23 -0.49 1.14
CA GLY A 155 -4.54 0.92 1.19
C GLY A 155 -4.94 1.47 -0.16
N ILE A 156 -5.58 2.64 -0.13
CA ILE A 156 -6.03 3.38 -1.32
C ILE A 156 -4.86 3.57 -2.31
N LEU A 157 -3.67 3.87 -1.80
CA LEU A 157 -2.46 4.07 -2.62
C LEU A 157 -2.07 2.82 -3.42
N LEU A 158 -2.04 1.65 -2.77
CA LEU A 158 -1.70 0.40 -3.44
C LEU A 158 -2.74 0.04 -4.51
N THR A 159 -4.03 0.19 -4.19
CA THR A 159 -5.10 -0.04 -5.17
C THR A 159 -4.99 0.92 -6.35
N ARG A 160 -4.70 2.20 -6.08
CA ARG A 160 -4.52 3.20 -7.13
C ARG A 160 -3.36 2.84 -8.05
N LEU A 161 -2.20 2.46 -7.49
CA LEU A 161 -1.05 2.00 -8.29
C LEU A 161 -1.44 0.81 -9.18
N ARG A 162 -2.21 -0.15 -8.64
CA ARG A 162 -2.69 -1.30 -9.42
C ARG A 162 -3.58 -0.87 -10.59
N LEU A 163 -4.50 0.05 -10.35
CA LEU A 163 -5.37 0.60 -11.40
C LEU A 163 -4.58 1.35 -12.48
N ASP A 164 -3.56 2.12 -12.09
CA ASP A 164 -2.75 2.90 -13.02
C ASP A 164 -1.82 2.03 -13.88
N ILE A 165 -1.20 1.00 -13.30
CA ILE A 165 -0.39 0.04 -14.08
C ILE A 165 -1.25 -0.77 -15.02
N ALA A 166 -2.40 -1.25 -14.49
CA ALA A 166 -3.18 -2.25 -15.18
C ALA A 166 -3.39 -1.82 -16.63
N ASN A 167 -3.65 -0.52 -16.89
CA ASN A 167 -3.90 0.12 -18.20
C ASN A 167 -5.09 -0.51 -18.97
N GLN A 168 -5.25 -1.82 -18.83
CA GLN A 168 -6.42 -2.67 -18.74
C GLN A 168 -7.43 -2.07 -17.78
N ILE A 169 -8.43 -1.45 -18.40
CA ILE A 169 -9.83 -1.77 -18.19
C ILE A 169 -10.01 -2.82 -17.06
N GLN A 170 -10.16 -2.35 -15.82
CA GLN A 170 -10.71 -3.21 -14.78
C GLN A 170 -12.23 -3.09 -14.87
N GLU A 171 -12.91 -4.22 -14.92
CA GLU A 171 -14.36 -4.25 -14.86
C GLU A 171 -14.80 -3.93 -13.43
N CYS A 172 -15.83 -3.08 -13.32
CA CYS A 172 -16.48 -2.84 -12.05
C CYS A 172 -17.06 -4.18 -11.57
N PRO A 173 -16.76 -4.63 -10.35
CA PRO A 173 -17.19 -5.96 -9.90
C PRO A 173 -18.70 -6.05 -9.60
N ILE A 174 -19.47 -4.99 -9.84
CA ILE A 174 -20.93 -4.94 -9.65
C ILE A 174 -21.66 -4.99 -10.98
N CYS A 175 -21.31 -4.10 -11.92
CA CYS A 175 -21.97 -4.02 -13.23
C CYS A 175 -21.17 -4.63 -14.37
N MET A 176 -19.93 -5.07 -14.11
CA MET A 176 -18.96 -5.56 -15.10
C MET A 176 -18.54 -4.51 -16.15
N ASP A 177 -18.95 -3.25 -16.00
CA ASP A 177 -18.53 -2.18 -16.91
C ASP A 177 -17.06 -1.82 -16.71
N VAL A 178 -16.39 -1.50 -17.82
CA VAL A 178 -15.04 -0.94 -17.86
C VAL A 178 -14.91 0.31 -16.98
N MET A 179 -14.05 0.26 -15.97
CA MET A 179 -13.65 1.41 -15.16
C MET A 179 -12.52 2.21 -15.82
N GLY A 180 -12.51 3.53 -15.61
CA GLY A 180 -11.39 4.40 -15.99
C GLY A 180 -11.48 5.13 -17.30
N ASN A 181 -12.49 4.82 -18.12
CA ASN A 181 -12.75 5.62 -19.31
C ASN A 181 -13.37 6.98 -18.91
N LYS A 182 -13.44 7.93 -19.84
CA LYS A 182 -13.95 9.30 -19.58
C LYS A 182 -15.37 9.30 -18.98
N ILE A 183 -16.16 8.28 -19.30
CA ILE A 183 -17.58 8.15 -18.96
C ILE A 183 -17.73 7.48 -17.58
N ASN A 184 -16.98 6.41 -17.33
CA ASN A 184 -17.02 5.55 -16.15
C ASN A 184 -15.79 5.80 -15.26
N LYS A 185 -15.78 6.95 -14.60
CA LYS A 185 -14.86 7.21 -13.49
C LYS A 185 -15.04 6.14 -12.41
N SER A 186 -13.96 5.81 -11.70
CA SER A 186 -14.04 4.94 -10.53
C SER A 186 -13.61 5.67 -9.27
N LEU A 187 -14.09 5.15 -8.15
CA LEU A 187 -13.78 5.62 -6.82
C LEU A 187 -13.22 4.46 -6.04
N ILE A 188 -12.04 4.67 -5.46
CA ILE A 188 -11.42 3.77 -4.52
C ILE A 188 -12.01 4.07 -3.14
N LEU A 189 -12.87 3.17 -2.69
CA LEU A 189 -13.46 3.20 -1.36
C LEU A 189 -12.36 3.18 -0.29
N ASN A 190 -12.70 3.61 0.92
CA ASN A 190 -11.72 3.62 2.00
C ASN A 190 -11.16 2.22 2.27
N CYS A 191 -11.96 1.17 2.07
CA CYS A 191 -11.59 -0.23 2.22
C CYS A 191 -10.53 -0.70 1.21
N GLY A 192 -10.19 0.12 0.22
CA GLY A 192 -9.24 -0.18 -0.84
C GLY A 192 -9.86 -0.83 -2.06
N HIS A 193 -11.18 -1.01 -2.11
CA HIS A 193 -11.88 -1.53 -3.28
C HIS A 193 -12.26 -0.41 -4.25
N ALA A 194 -12.14 -0.66 -5.55
CA ALA A 194 -12.54 0.28 -6.60
C ALA A 194 -13.90 -0.11 -7.19
N ILE A 195 -14.78 0.89 -7.37
CA ILE A 195 -16.11 0.71 -7.95
C ILE A 195 -16.38 1.90 -8.90
N CYS A 196 -17.12 1.68 -10.00
CA CYS A 196 -17.52 2.77 -10.89
C CYS A 196 -18.51 3.74 -10.21
N LEU A 197 -18.48 5.02 -10.60
CA LEU A 197 -19.36 6.04 -10.02
C LEU A 197 -20.86 5.73 -10.22
N SER A 198 -21.24 5.12 -11.35
CA SER A 198 -22.64 4.76 -11.61
C SER A 198 -23.18 3.78 -10.57
N CYS A 199 -22.41 2.75 -10.22
CA CYS A 199 -22.76 1.83 -9.14
C CYS A 199 -22.77 2.52 -7.78
N ILE A 200 -21.89 3.50 -7.53
CA ILE A 200 -21.91 4.26 -6.27
C ILE A 200 -23.17 5.11 -6.13
N TYR A 201 -23.62 5.78 -7.19
CA TYR A 201 -24.88 6.51 -7.15
C TYR A 201 -26.07 5.57 -6.90
N LYS A 202 -26.08 4.39 -7.53
CA LYS A 202 -27.11 3.36 -7.28
C LYS A 202 -27.08 2.86 -5.83
N LEU A 203 -25.90 2.56 -5.30
CA LEU A 203 -25.74 2.07 -3.92
C LEU A 203 -26.14 3.12 -2.88
N THR A 204 -25.83 4.39 -3.13
CA THR A 204 -26.08 5.48 -2.18
C THR A 204 -27.47 6.12 -2.33
N GLY A 205 -28.18 5.85 -3.44
CA GLY A 205 -29.45 6.50 -3.76
C GLY A 205 -29.32 8.00 -4.08
N ILE A 206 -28.09 8.49 -4.24
CA ILE A 206 -27.81 9.90 -4.48
C ILE A 206 -28.13 10.27 -5.93
N ARG A 207 -28.85 11.38 -6.09
CA ARG A 207 -29.08 12.03 -7.40
C ARG A 207 -27.95 13.02 -7.69
N ASN A 208 -27.54 13.12 -8.96
CA ASN A 208 -26.32 13.82 -9.41
C ASN A 208 -26.46 15.36 -9.41
N ASN A 209 -26.66 15.97 -8.24
CA ASN A 209 -26.95 17.41 -8.10
C ASN A 209 -25.85 18.18 -7.34
N GLY A 210 -24.62 17.66 -7.26
CA GLY A 210 -23.54 18.31 -6.51
C GLY A 210 -22.16 17.72 -6.78
N THR A 211 -21.14 18.25 -6.10
CA THR A 211 -19.80 17.68 -6.16
C THR A 211 -19.79 16.32 -5.48
N LEU A 212 -19.05 15.35 -6.04
CA LEU A 212 -19.00 13.99 -5.50
C LEU A 212 -18.62 13.97 -4.00
N TYR A 213 -17.70 14.82 -3.57
CA TYR A 213 -17.31 14.92 -2.16
C TYR A 213 -18.48 15.28 -1.25
N ASN A 214 -19.22 16.34 -1.57
CA ASN A 214 -20.35 16.79 -0.76
C ASN A 214 -21.45 15.72 -0.72
N LEU A 215 -21.66 15.03 -1.85
CA LEU A 215 -22.59 13.93 -1.95
C LEU A 215 -22.18 12.74 -1.07
N LEU A 216 -20.89 12.38 -1.05
CA LEU A 216 -20.41 11.25 -0.26
C LEU A 216 -20.42 11.50 1.25
N LEU A 217 -20.38 12.77 1.69
CA LEU A 217 -20.49 13.14 3.10
C LEU A 217 -21.88 12.90 3.69
N THR A 218 -22.93 12.88 2.87
CA THR A 218 -24.32 12.67 3.32
C THR A 218 -24.77 11.21 3.23
N VAL A 219 -23.89 10.31 2.77
CA VAL A 219 -24.19 8.90 2.61
C VAL A 219 -24.46 8.24 3.96
N ASP A 220 -25.51 7.42 4.00
CA ASP A 220 -25.85 6.64 5.20
C ASP A 220 -24.66 5.76 5.64
N SER A 221 -24.25 5.93 6.90
CA SER A 221 -23.18 5.16 7.53
C SER A 221 -23.42 3.64 7.56
N ARG A 222 -24.68 3.21 7.39
CA ARG A 222 -25.09 1.79 7.33
C ARG A 222 -24.72 1.11 6.02
N ILE A 223 -24.39 1.86 4.97
CA ILE A 223 -23.98 1.26 3.71
C ILE A 223 -22.72 0.42 3.90
N LEU A 224 -22.73 -0.76 3.30
CA LEU A 224 -21.65 -1.73 3.33
C LEU A 224 -20.93 -1.73 1.99
N CYS A 225 -19.62 -1.93 2.00
CA CYS A 225 -18.89 -2.24 0.78
C CYS A 225 -19.43 -3.56 0.20
N PRO A 226 -19.81 -3.63 -1.09
CA PRO A 226 -20.35 -4.86 -1.67
C PRO A 226 -19.33 -5.99 -1.80
N LEU A 227 -18.02 -5.70 -1.70
CA LEU A 227 -16.95 -6.70 -1.84
C LEU A 227 -16.47 -7.28 -0.51
N CYS A 228 -16.36 -6.45 0.53
CA CYS A 228 -15.84 -6.88 1.82
C CYS A 228 -16.77 -6.60 3.00
N ILE A 229 -17.97 -6.10 2.75
CA ILE A 229 -19.01 -5.85 3.76
C ILE A 229 -18.59 -4.84 4.84
N LYS A 230 -17.47 -4.11 4.63
CA LYS A 230 -17.02 -3.06 5.56
C LYS A 230 -18.06 -1.94 5.64
N ARG A 231 -18.45 -1.59 6.87
CA ARG A 231 -19.35 -0.45 7.16
C ARG A 231 -18.72 0.87 6.76
N ASN A 232 -19.56 1.78 6.29
CA ASN A 232 -19.19 3.15 5.92
C ASN A 232 -17.95 3.20 5.00
N PRO A 233 -18.01 2.59 3.80
CA PRO A 233 -16.88 2.55 2.88
C PRO A 233 -16.52 3.92 2.27
N PHE A 234 -17.38 4.93 2.48
CA PHE A 234 -17.26 6.27 1.92
C PHE A 234 -16.59 7.28 2.86
N ARG A 235 -16.30 6.89 4.11
CA ARG A 235 -15.57 7.73 5.06
C ARG A 235 -14.12 7.98 4.60
N ASP A 236 -13.59 9.17 4.84
CA ASP A 236 -12.19 9.55 4.57
C ASP A 236 -11.78 9.43 3.08
N ILE A 237 -12.76 9.55 2.17
CA ILE A 237 -12.50 9.64 0.74
C ILE A 237 -11.82 10.97 0.42
N SER A 238 -10.70 10.92 -0.28
CA SER A 238 -9.91 12.10 -0.69
C SER A 238 -9.80 12.18 -2.21
N GLU A 239 -9.13 13.20 -2.73
CA GLU A 239 -8.78 13.28 -4.16
C GLU A 239 -7.99 12.07 -4.66
N LEU A 240 -7.25 11.42 -3.76
CA LEU A 240 -6.52 10.21 -4.09
C LEU A 240 -7.45 9.02 -4.40
N SER A 241 -8.68 9.04 -3.86
CA SER A 241 -9.69 8.01 -4.11
C SER A 241 -10.36 8.15 -5.47
N LEU A 242 -10.38 9.35 -6.05
CA LEU A 242 -10.91 9.55 -7.39
C LEU A 242 -9.87 9.11 -8.40
N TRP A 243 -10.20 8.04 -9.14
CA TRP A 243 -9.36 7.58 -10.22
C TRP A 243 -9.92 8.03 -11.56
N LYS A 244 -9.08 8.73 -12.31
CA LYS A 244 -9.29 9.08 -13.72
C LYS A 244 -8.04 8.61 -14.44
N LYS A 245 -8.19 7.84 -15.52
CA LYS A 245 -7.06 7.54 -16.39
C LYS A 245 -6.44 8.86 -16.83
N THR A 246 -5.18 9.09 -16.46
CA THR A 246 -4.50 10.31 -16.90
C THR A 246 -4.23 10.19 -18.40
N GLU A 247 -4.65 11.19 -19.16
CA GLU A 247 -4.53 11.20 -20.64
C GLU A 247 -3.06 11.20 -21.14
N ASN A 248 -2.08 11.29 -20.24
CA ASN A 248 -0.66 11.41 -20.62
C ASN A 248 0.00 10.06 -20.96
N SER A 249 -0.75 9.07 -21.44
CA SER A 249 -0.15 7.86 -22.00
C SER A 249 -0.47 7.79 -23.49
N ILE A 250 0.60 7.96 -24.28
CA ILE A 250 0.73 7.75 -25.73
C ILE A 250 0.52 9.01 -26.58
N ASN A 251 1.47 9.95 -26.50
CA ASN A 251 2.23 10.32 -27.69
C ASN A 251 3.62 9.68 -27.50
N LEU A 252 3.73 8.40 -27.84
CA LEU A 252 5.01 7.76 -28.11
C LEU A 252 5.09 7.69 -29.63
N ASP A 253 5.48 8.82 -30.24
CA ASP A 253 6.06 8.84 -31.58
C ASP A 253 7.54 8.44 -31.46
#